data_AF-A0A379W5J9-F1
#
_entry.id   AF-A0A379W5J9-F1
#
_cell.length_a   1.000
_cell.length_b   1.000
_cell.length_c   1.000
_cell.angle_alpha   90.00
_cell.angle_beta   90.00
_cell.angle_gamma   90.00
#
_symmetry.space_group_name_H-M   'P 1'
#
loop_
_entity.id
_entity.type
_entity.pdbx_description
1 polymer ?
#
loop_
_entity_poly.entity_id
_entity_poly.type
_entity_poly.pdbx_seq_one_letter_code
_entity_poly.pdbx_strand_id
1 'polypeptide(L)'
;MLRAYRRPIIDTMLRCHERSTFIPILANIFARRATEIPVHHAEREFGDSKYSFMRLINLMYDLVTCLTTTPLRLLSLLGSVIAIGGFSLSVLLIVLRLALGPQWAAEGVFMLFAVLFTFIGAQFIGMGLLGEYIGRIYNDVRARPRYFVQQVIYPESTSFTEESHQ
;
A
#
# COMPACT_ATOMS: atom_id res chain seq x y z
N MET A 1 -13.02 -8.14 16.60
CA MET A 1 -11.99 -7.29 17.22
C MET A 1 -12.66 -6.07 17.80
N LEU A 2 -12.68 -5.97 19.12
CA LEU A 2 -13.24 -4.83 19.84
C LEU A 2 -12.17 -3.74 19.96
N ARG A 3 -12.55 -2.49 19.73
CA ARG A 3 -11.66 -1.33 19.85
C ARG A 3 -12.44 -0.17 20.44
N ALA A 4 -11.78 0.61 21.28
CA ALA A 4 -12.32 1.85 21.85
C ALA A 4 -11.37 3.01 21.51
N TYR A 5 -11.93 4.13 21.07
CA TYR A 5 -11.18 5.32 20.71
C TYR A 5 -11.68 6.51 21.53
N ARG A 6 -10.76 7.41 21.91
CA ARG A 6 -11.13 8.68 22.55
C ARG A 6 -11.67 9.66 21.50
N ARG A 7 -12.65 10.50 21.87
CA ARG A 7 -13.22 11.53 20.97
C ARG A 7 -12.18 12.34 20.18
N PRO A 8 -11.10 12.87 20.79
CA PRO A 8 -10.12 13.66 20.05
C PRO A 8 -9.44 12.90 18.90
N ILE A 9 -9.26 11.58 19.04
CA ILE A 9 -8.69 10.73 17.98
C ILE A 9 -9.68 10.63 16.83
N ILE A 10 -10.97 10.38 17.14
CA ILE A 10 -12.05 10.31 16.15
C ILE A 10 -12.17 11.63 15.40
N ASP A 11 -12.17 12.76 16.11
CA ASP A 11 -12.29 14.09 15.50
C ASP A 11 -11.11 14.38 14.54
N THR A 12 -9.90 13.93 14.89
CA THR A 12 -8.72 14.05 14.03
C THR A 12 -8.82 13.17 12.79
N MET A 13 -9.28 11.92 12.97
CA MET A 13 -9.50 10.99 11.85
C MET A 13 -10.56 11.50 10.88
N LEU A 14 -11.63 12.13 11.37
CA LEU A 14 -12.68 12.72 10.52
C LEU A 14 -12.19 13.90 9.67
N ARG A 15 -11.08 14.55 10.05
CA ARG A 15 -10.43 15.60 9.26
C ARG A 15 -9.48 15.05 8.19
N CYS A 16 -9.14 13.76 8.26
CA CYS A 16 -8.29 13.12 7.26
C CYS A 16 -9.09 12.85 5.99
N HIS A 17 -8.57 13.30 4.85
CA HIS A 17 -9.23 13.13 3.54
C HIS A 17 -8.74 11.90 2.77
N GLU A 18 -7.93 11.05 3.41
CA GLU A 18 -7.35 9.84 2.83
C GLU A 18 -8.45 8.81 2.49
N ARG A 19 -8.50 8.31 1.26
CA ARG A 19 -9.49 7.27 0.88
C ARG A 19 -9.14 5.91 1.44
N SER A 20 -7.86 5.54 1.36
CA SER A 20 -7.38 4.22 1.75
C SER A 20 -7.10 4.19 3.25
N THR A 21 -8.16 4.22 4.05
CA THR A 21 -8.04 4.24 5.51
C THR A 21 -8.24 2.86 6.09
N PHE A 22 -7.16 2.24 6.54
CA PHE A 22 -7.24 1.18 7.55
C PHE A 22 -7.43 1.84 8.92
N ILE A 23 -8.69 2.00 9.34
CA ILE A 23 -9.12 2.74 10.56
C ILE A 23 -8.22 2.45 11.78
N PRO A 24 -7.86 1.20 12.09
CA PRO A 24 -7.03 0.92 13.25
C PRO A 24 -5.62 1.50 13.19
N ILE A 25 -4.99 1.49 12.01
CA ILE A 25 -3.65 2.02 11.85
C ILE A 25 -3.69 3.54 11.88
N LEU A 26 -4.67 4.15 11.21
CA LEU A 26 -4.85 5.60 11.27
C LEU A 26 -5.09 6.09 12.70
N ALA A 27 -5.91 5.38 13.47
CA ALA A 27 -6.12 5.67 14.87
C ALA A 27 -4.83 5.55 15.70
N ASN A 28 -4.00 4.53 15.44
CA ASN A 28 -2.71 4.34 16.12
C ASN A 28 -1.68 5.42 15.76
N ILE A 29 -1.68 5.95 14.54
CA ILE A 29 -0.80 7.05 14.13
C ILE A 29 -1.05 8.31 14.98
N PHE A 30 -2.33 8.60 15.28
CA PHE A 30 -2.70 9.76 16.11
C PHE A 30 -2.73 9.46 17.61
N ALA A 31 -2.73 8.19 18.00
CA ALA A 31 -2.78 7.79 19.40
C ALA A 31 -1.41 8.02 20.06
N ARG A 32 -1.36 8.91 21.06
CA ARG A 32 -0.16 9.06 21.91
C ARG A 32 0.12 7.83 22.79
N ARG A 33 -0.93 7.11 23.18
CA ARG A 33 -0.85 5.93 24.05
C ARG A 33 -1.89 4.91 23.62
N ALA A 34 -1.42 3.81 23.04
CA ALA A 34 -2.22 2.63 22.77
C ALA A 34 -1.99 1.60 23.89
N THR A 35 -3.04 0.88 24.28
CA THR A 35 -2.96 -0.24 25.21
C THR A 35 -3.78 -1.38 24.64
N GLU A 36 -3.26 -2.60 24.75
CA GLU A 36 -3.98 -3.81 24.37
C GLU A 36 -4.47 -4.48 25.65
N ILE A 37 -5.74 -4.87 25.67
CA ILE A 37 -6.35 -5.58 26.78
C ILE A 37 -6.76 -6.94 26.24
N PRO A 38 -6.26 -8.06 26.80
CA PRO A 38 -6.66 -9.38 26.37
C PRO A 38 -8.15 -9.56 26.70
N VAL A 39 -8.93 -9.91 25.68
CA VAL A 39 -10.36 -10.22 25.80
C VAL A 39 -10.57 -11.61 25.24
N HIS A 40 -11.17 -12.49 26.04
CA HIS A 40 -11.57 -13.82 25.57
C HIS A 40 -12.64 -13.68 24.49
N HIS A 41 -12.36 -14.23 23.32
CA HIS A 41 -13.34 -14.35 22.26
C HIS A 41 -13.86 -15.78 22.29
N ALA A 42 -15.18 -15.95 22.27
CA ALA A 42 -15.78 -17.27 22.08
C ALA A 42 -15.36 -17.84 20.72
N GLU A 43 -15.21 -19.16 20.64
CA GLU A 43 -15.02 -19.84 19.37
C GLU A 43 -16.23 -19.57 18.46
N ARG A 44 -15.98 -19.45 17.15
CA ARG A 44 -17.07 -19.26 16.20
C ARG A 44 -17.89 -20.54 16.12
N GLU A 45 -19.15 -20.48 16.55
CA GLU A 45 -20.05 -21.62 16.42
C GLU A 45 -20.56 -21.84 14.98
N PHE A 46 -20.53 -20.79 14.14
CA PHE A 46 -21.03 -20.85 12.77
C PHE A 46 -20.15 -20.09 11.76
N GLY A 47 -19.92 -20.72 10.61
CA GLY A 47 -19.31 -20.13 9.42
C GLY A 47 -17.80 -20.36 9.27
N ASP A 48 -17.35 -20.37 8.02
CA ASP A 48 -15.93 -20.48 7.67
C ASP A 48 -15.17 -19.15 7.78
N SER A 49 -13.86 -19.24 7.96
CA SER A 49 -12.99 -18.08 7.93
C SER A 49 -13.06 -17.39 6.55
N LYS A 50 -13.45 -16.11 6.54
CA LYS A 50 -13.40 -15.27 5.32
C LYS A 50 -11.97 -14.89 4.89
N TYR A 51 -10.96 -15.29 5.66
CA TYR A 51 -9.55 -15.00 5.40
C TYR A 51 -8.86 -16.22 4.80
N SER A 52 -8.62 -16.20 3.49
CA SER A 52 -7.69 -17.11 2.84
C SER A 52 -6.27 -16.56 2.91
N PHE A 53 -5.27 -17.44 2.85
CA PHE A 53 -3.85 -17.06 2.87
C PHE A 53 -3.51 -15.99 1.83
N MET A 54 -3.99 -16.16 0.59
CA MET A 54 -3.76 -15.19 -0.49
C MET A 54 -4.41 -13.82 -0.23
N ARG A 55 -5.60 -13.82 0.38
CA ARG A 55 -6.28 -12.57 0.76
C ARG A 55 -5.51 -11.84 1.86
N LEU A 56 -4.82 -12.57 2.74
CA LEU A 56 -3.96 -12.02 3.78
C LEU A 56 -2.69 -11.39 3.21
N ILE A 57 -2.06 -12.04 2.22
CA ILE A 57 -0.89 -11.49 1.52
C ILE A 57 -1.27 -10.20 0.78
N ASN A 58 -2.37 -10.20 0.03
CA ASN A 58 -2.85 -9.01 -0.66
C ASN A 58 -3.13 -7.87 0.33
N LEU A 59 -3.75 -8.17 1.48
CA LEU A 59 -3.98 -7.19 2.53
C LEU A 59 -2.67 -6.59 3.08
N MET A 60 -1.62 -7.39 3.24
CA MET A 60 -0.30 -6.88 3.66
C MET A 60 0.33 -5.99 2.58
N TYR A 61 0.27 -6.38 1.31
CA TYR A 61 0.76 -5.54 0.21
C TYR A 61 0.02 -4.21 0.12
N ASP A 62 -1.30 -4.23 0.23
CA ASP A 62 -2.12 -3.02 0.28
C ASP A 62 -1.73 -2.13 1.47
N LEU A 63 -1.53 -2.71 2.65
CA LEU A 63 -1.13 -1.96 3.84
C LEU A 63 0.23 -1.28 3.68
N VAL A 64 1.25 -2.02 3.21
CA VAL A 64 2.60 -1.48 3.04
C VAL A 64 2.61 -0.35 2.01
N THR A 65 1.90 -0.51 0.89
CA THR A 65 1.84 0.50 -0.18
C THR A 65 0.99 1.72 0.17
N CYS A 66 -0.02 1.58 1.03
CA CYS A 66 -0.81 2.73 1.51
C CYS A 66 -0.06 3.60 2.50
N LEU A 67 0.68 2.97 3.41
CA LEU A 67 1.22 3.65 4.59
C LEU A 67 2.65 4.13 4.38
N THR A 68 3.37 3.56 3.42
CA THR A 68 4.80 3.78 3.27
C THR A 68 5.20 3.93 1.81
N THR A 69 6.19 4.77 1.54
CA THR A 69 6.87 4.85 0.24
C THR A 69 8.13 3.98 0.21
N THR A 70 8.32 3.09 1.19
CA THR A 70 9.53 2.27 1.31
C THR A 70 9.73 1.32 0.13
N PRO A 71 8.69 0.69 -0.48
CA PRO A 71 8.88 -0.16 -1.65
C PRO A 71 9.42 0.63 -2.85
N LEU A 72 8.92 1.86 -3.04
CA LEU A 72 9.36 2.74 -4.13
C LEU A 72 10.81 3.20 -3.94
N ARG A 73 11.20 3.51 -2.69
CA ARG A 73 12.60 3.84 -2.35
C ARG A 73 13.54 2.66 -2.55
N LEU A 74 13.12 1.45 -2.17
CA LEU A 74 13.91 0.23 -2.38
C LEU A 74 14.14 -0.01 -3.88
N LEU A 75 13.08 0.12 -4.68
CA LEU A 75 13.19 0.01 -6.14
C LEU A 75 14.17 1.04 -6.72
N SER A 76 14.15 2.28 -6.22
CA SER A 76 15.07 3.34 -6.64
C SER A 76 16.53 3.02 -6.29
N LEU A 77 16.77 2.46 -5.09
CA LEU A 77 18.09 2.02 -4.66
C LEU A 77 18.60 0.85 -5.53
N LEU A 78 17.78 -0.18 -5.75
CA LEU A 78 18.10 -1.32 -6.60
C LEU A 78 18.39 -0.87 -8.04
N GLY A 79 17.56 0.01 -8.59
CA GLY A 79 17.77 0.60 -9.91
C GLY A 79 19.08 1.37 -10.02
N SER A 80 19.47 2.09 -8.96
CA SER A 80 20.74 2.81 -8.90
C SER A 80 21.94 1.87 -8.91
N VAL A 81 21.89 0.76 -8.14
CA VAL A 81 22.93 -0.27 -8.15
C VAL A 81 23.05 -0.93 -9.52
N ILE A 82 21.91 -1.26 -10.15
CA ILE A 82 21.86 -1.82 -11.50
C ILE A 82 22.46 -0.83 -12.52
N ALA A 83 22.15 0.46 -12.42
CA ALA A 83 22.68 1.48 -13.33
C ALA A 83 24.20 1.63 -13.21
N ILE A 84 24.74 1.67 -11.98
CA ILE A 84 26.19 1.73 -11.74
C ILE A 84 26.87 0.45 -12.25
N GLY A 85 26.29 -0.72 -11.96
CA GLY A 85 26.78 -2.00 -12.47
C GLY A 85 26.78 -2.08 -14.00
N GLY A 86 25.69 -1.65 -14.64
CA GLY A 86 25.56 -1.60 -16.09
C GLY A 86 26.53 -0.62 -16.76
N PHE A 87 26.74 0.56 -16.16
CA PHE A 87 27.73 1.52 -16.63
C PHE A 87 29.16 0.96 -16.53
N SER A 88 29.49 0.33 -15.39
CA SER A 88 30.79 -0.29 -15.17
C SER A 88 31.05 -1.44 -16.16
N LEU A 89 30.03 -2.28 -16.40
CA LEU A 89 30.07 -3.34 -17.40
C LEU A 89 30.25 -2.76 -18.82
N SER A 90 29.57 -1.67 -19.15
CA SER A 90 29.71 -1.00 -20.45
C SER A 90 31.14 -0.51 -20.69
N VAL A 91 31.73 0.19 -19.70
CA VAL A 91 33.13 0.64 -19.77
C VAL A 91 34.08 -0.55 -19.92
N LEU A 92 33.88 -1.61 -19.13
CA LEU A 92 34.67 -2.84 -19.22
C LEU A 92 34.61 -3.44 -20.64
N LEU A 93 33.41 -3.58 -21.21
CA LEU A 93 33.23 -4.14 -22.55
C LEU A 93 33.89 -3.28 -23.64
N ILE A 94 33.88 -1.95 -23.52
CA ILE A 94 34.58 -1.04 -24.44
C ILE A 94 36.10 -1.28 -24.36
N VAL A 95 36.66 -1.38 -23.15
CA VAL A 95 38.09 -1.65 -22.94
C VAL A 95 38.48 -3.00 -23.52
N LEU A 96 37.72 -4.07 -23.25
CA LEU A 96 38.01 -5.39 -23.79
C LEU A 96 37.89 -5.42 -25.32
N ARG A 97 36.92 -4.71 -25.91
CA ARG A 97 36.80 -4.58 -27.36
C ARG A 97 38.03 -3.92 -27.99
N LEU A 98 38.59 -2.89 -27.35
CA LEU A 98 39.80 -2.22 -27.84
C LEU A 98 41.05 -3.09 -27.70
N ALA A 99 41.14 -3.91 -26.63
CA ALA A 99 42.30 -4.76 -26.35
C ALA A 99 42.31 -6.09 -27.15
N LEU A 100 41.16 -6.76 -27.27
CA LEU A 100 41.02 -8.10 -27.87
C LEU A 100 40.51 -8.06 -29.32
N GLY A 101 40.14 -6.86 -29.80
CA GLY A 101 39.68 -6.63 -31.17
C GLY A 101 38.21 -6.95 -31.43
N PRO A 102 37.72 -6.70 -32.66
CA PRO A 102 36.29 -6.73 -32.99
C PRO A 102 35.66 -8.13 -33.01
N GLN A 103 36.43 -9.17 -33.31
CA GLN A 103 35.90 -10.53 -33.47
C GLN A 103 35.46 -11.14 -32.14
N TRP A 104 36.23 -10.89 -31.07
CA TRP A 104 35.86 -11.31 -29.71
C TRP A 104 34.54 -10.70 -29.24
N ALA A 105 34.27 -9.44 -29.58
CA ALA A 105 33.04 -8.76 -29.19
C ALA A 105 31.79 -9.35 -29.88
N ALA A 106 31.94 -9.98 -31.05
CA ALA A 106 30.82 -10.55 -31.81
C ALA A 106 30.28 -11.85 -31.17
N GLU A 107 31.08 -12.57 -30.41
CA GLU A 107 30.68 -13.83 -29.75
C GLU A 107 29.76 -13.59 -28.54
N GLY A 108 29.86 -12.43 -27.88
CA GLY A 108 29.10 -12.09 -26.67
C GLY A 108 27.66 -11.60 -26.91
N VAL A 109 27.21 -11.50 -28.15
CA VAL A 109 25.95 -10.82 -28.52
C VAL A 109 24.71 -11.48 -27.88
N PHE A 110 24.66 -12.82 -27.85
CA PHE A 110 23.53 -13.54 -27.24
C PHE A 110 23.43 -13.31 -25.73
N MET A 111 24.57 -13.27 -25.04
CA MET A 111 24.60 -12.98 -23.60
C MET A 111 24.18 -11.53 -23.33
N LEU A 112 24.56 -10.59 -24.19
CA LEU A 112 24.12 -9.19 -24.08
C LEU A 112 22.61 -9.06 -24.21
N PHE A 113 21.98 -9.77 -25.16
CA PHE A 113 20.53 -9.80 -25.29
C PHE A 113 19.84 -10.40 -24.07
N ALA A 114 20.37 -11.49 -23.51
CA ALA A 114 19.82 -12.08 -22.29
C ALA A 114 19.82 -11.07 -21.13
N VAL A 115 20.95 -10.40 -20.90
CA VAL A 115 21.09 -9.35 -19.87
C VAL A 115 20.15 -8.17 -20.14
N LEU A 116 20.05 -7.73 -21.40
CA LEU A 116 19.16 -6.65 -21.80
C LEU A 116 17.69 -6.98 -21.49
N PHE A 117 17.21 -8.16 -21.90
CA PHE A 117 15.83 -8.57 -21.64
C PHE A 117 15.54 -8.74 -20.14
N THR A 118 16.51 -9.22 -19.35
CA THR A 118 16.38 -9.26 -17.90
C THR A 118 16.17 -7.86 -17.32
N PHE A 119 16.94 -6.86 -17.73
CA PHE A 119 16.78 -5.49 -17.24
C PHE A 119 15.48 -4.83 -17.72
N ILE A 120 15.06 -5.08 -18.96
CA ILE A 120 13.76 -4.62 -19.46
C ILE A 120 12.61 -5.22 -18.63
N GLY A 121 12.66 -6.52 -18.34
CA GLY A 121 11.67 -7.18 -17.47
C GLY A 121 11.62 -6.56 -16.07
N ALA A 122 12.79 -6.31 -15.46
CA ALA A 122 12.89 -5.65 -14.17
C ALA A 122 12.32 -4.22 -14.20
N GLN A 123 12.54 -3.47 -15.29
CA GLN A 123 11.98 -2.13 -15.46
C GLN A 123 10.45 -2.15 -15.57
N PHE A 124 9.87 -3.13 -16.25
CA PHE A 124 8.40 -3.29 -16.30
C PHE A 124 7.79 -3.61 -14.94
N ILE A 125 8.45 -4.43 -14.12
CA ILE A 125 8.03 -4.65 -12.72
C ILE A 125 8.04 -3.33 -11.96
N GLY A 126 9.10 -2.53 -12.13
CA GLY A 126 9.20 -1.21 -11.52
C GLY A 126 8.12 -0.24 -11.98
N MET A 127 7.80 -0.22 -13.28
CA MET A 127 6.70 0.57 -13.84
C MET A 127 5.33 0.11 -13.32
N GLY A 128 5.11 -1.18 -13.13
CA GLY A 128 3.89 -1.72 -12.52
C GLY A 128 3.69 -1.20 -11.10
N LEU A 129 4.74 -1.23 -10.27
CA LEU A 129 4.69 -0.65 -8.93
C LEU A 129 4.41 0.85 -8.98
N LEU A 130 5.08 1.60 -9.85
CA LEU A 130 4.86 3.04 -10.00
C LEU A 130 3.41 3.34 -10.44
N GLY A 131 2.84 2.53 -11.33
CA GLY A 131 1.44 2.63 -11.74
C GLY A 131 0.46 2.46 -10.58
N GLU A 132 0.74 1.55 -9.64
CA GLU A 132 -0.06 1.35 -8.42
C GLU A 132 -0.09 2.62 -7.55
N TYR A 133 1.06 3.27 -7.35
CA TYR A 133 1.13 4.53 -6.60
C TYR A 133 0.42 5.68 -7.33
N ILE A 134 0.61 5.81 -8.64
CA ILE A 134 -0.09 6.83 -9.44
C ILE A 134 -1.61 6.60 -9.39
N GLY A 135 -2.07 5.36 -9.50
CA GLY A 135 -3.49 5.02 -9.40
C GLY A 135 -4.09 5.43 -8.06
N ARG A 136 -3.36 5.25 -6.96
CA ARG A 136 -3.76 5.69 -5.62
C ARG A 136 -3.83 7.20 -5.52
N ILE A 137 -2.80 7.92 -5.98
CA ILE A 137 -2.78 9.38 -6.04
C ILE A 137 -3.97 9.89 -6.86
N TYR A 138 -4.21 9.30 -8.04
CA TYR A 138 -5.33 9.65 -8.90
C TYR A 138 -6.67 9.47 -8.18
N ASN A 139 -6.86 8.34 -7.47
CA ASN A 139 -8.08 8.10 -6.70
C ASN A 139 -8.27 9.15 -5.59
N ASP A 140 -7.21 9.49 -4.86
CA ASP A 140 -7.28 10.51 -3.81
C ASP A 140 -7.62 11.90 -4.38
N VAL A 141 -6.94 12.32 -5.45
CA VAL A 141 -7.17 13.62 -6.12
C VAL A 141 -8.58 13.73 -6.72
N ARG A 142 -9.13 12.63 -7.24
CA ARG A 142 -10.47 12.63 -7.88
C ARG A 142 -11.61 12.96 -6.91
N ALA A 143 -11.38 12.96 -5.60
CA ALA A 143 -12.27 13.50 -4.56
C ALA A 143 -13.76 13.06 -4.59
N ARG A 144 -14.12 11.96 -5.28
CA ARG A 144 -15.47 11.37 -5.26
C ARG A 144 -15.97 11.04 -3.84
N PRO A 145 -17.19 11.42 -3.45
CA PRO A 145 -17.70 11.08 -2.12
C PRO A 145 -17.70 9.56 -1.91
N ARG A 146 -17.30 9.10 -0.72
CA ARG A 146 -17.17 7.66 -0.38
C ARG A 146 -18.52 6.95 -0.31
N TYR A 147 -19.56 7.69 0.06
CA TYR A 147 -20.91 7.21 0.16
C TYR A 147 -21.85 8.36 -0.17
N PHE A 148 -23.08 8.00 -0.53
CA PHE A 148 -24.19 8.93 -0.69
C PHE A 148 -25.23 8.56 0.37
N VAL A 149 -25.70 9.55 1.13
CA VAL A 149 -26.77 9.33 2.13
C VAL A 149 -28.10 9.46 1.41
N GLN A 150 -28.82 8.35 1.27
CA GLN A 150 -30.12 8.35 0.59
C GLN A 150 -31.24 8.90 1.49
N GLN A 151 -31.22 8.54 2.78
CA GLN A 151 -32.23 8.98 3.74
C GLN A 151 -31.65 8.95 5.16
N VAL A 152 -32.04 9.91 5.99
CA VAL A 152 -31.75 9.93 7.43
C VAL A 152 -33.06 9.74 8.18
N ILE A 153 -33.17 8.69 8.97
CA ILE A 153 -34.33 8.41 9.82
C ILE A 153 -33.99 8.89 11.23
N TYR A 154 -34.71 9.88 11.72
CA TYR A 154 -34.61 10.30 13.12
C TYR A 154 -35.58 9.46 13.95
N PRO A 155 -35.18 8.94 15.11
CA PRO A 155 -36.13 8.37 16.05
C PRO A 155 -37.09 9.49 16.47
N GLU A 156 -38.40 9.24 16.41
CA GLU A 156 -39.39 10.17 16.94
C GLU A 156 -39.03 10.49 18.38
N SER A 157 -38.90 11.77 18.70
CA SER A 157 -38.81 12.21 20.08
C SER A 157 -40.14 11.86 20.73
N THR A 158 -40.19 10.75 21.48
CA THR A 158 -41.30 10.47 22.38
C THR A 158 -41.38 11.64 23.34
N SER A 159 -42.31 12.56 23.08
CA SER A 159 -42.74 13.54 24.08
C SER A 159 -43.29 12.73 25.24
N PHE A 160 -42.52 12.63 26.32
CA PHE A 160 -43.07 12.20 27.59
C PHE A 160 -44.13 13.24 27.97
N THR A 161 -45.39 12.95 27.63
CA THR A 161 -46.53 13.63 28.22
C THR A 161 -46.46 13.28 29.71
N GLU A 162 -46.02 14.23 30.52
CA GLU A 162 -46.26 14.18 31.97
C GLU A 162 -47.78 14.11 32.14
N GLU A 163 -48.30 12.91 32.39
CA GLU A 163 -49.62 12.74 32.98
C GLU A 163 -49.55 13.37 34.37
N SER A 164 -49.94 14.65 34.43
CA SER A 164 -50.26 15.35 35.65
C SER A 164 -51.41 14.62 36.34
N HIS A 165 -51.07 13.75 37.29
CA HIS A 165 -51.98 13.29 38.32
C HIS A 165 -52.56 14.51 39.05
N GLN A 166 -53.85 14.78 38.82
CA GLN A 166 -54.75 15.43 39.76
C GLN A 166 -56.05 14.62 39.84
#